data_AF-A0A3L7R1R5-F1
#
_entry.id   AF-A0A3L7R1R5-F1
#
_cell.length_a   1.000
_cell.length_b   1.000
_cell.length_c   1.000
_cell.angle_alpha   90.00
_cell.angle_beta   90.00
_cell.angle_gamma   90.00
#
_symmetry.space_group_name_H-M   'P 1'
#
loop_
_entity.id
_entity.type
_entity.pdbx_description
1 polymer ?
#
loop_
_entity_poly.entity_id
_entity_poly.type
_entity_poly.pdbx_seq_one_letter_code
_entity_poly.pdbx_strand_id
1 'polypeptide(L)' 'MPKVRHMPNDPTLLVIGHPGHELRSYEWMRKTRPTVLVLTDGGGATNHPRIERTRGVVTQAGAVAGQLFGTFTDRDLYRF' A
#
# COMPACT_ATOMS: atom_id res chain seq x y z
N MET A 1 -24.37 -17.17 5.18
CA MET A 1 -23.35 -16.50 4.34
C MET A 1 -22.36 -17.56 3.87
N PRO A 2 -22.22 -17.85 2.56
CA PRO A 2 -21.23 -18.82 2.10
C PRO A 2 -19.83 -18.23 2.32
N LYS A 3 -18.94 -19.02 2.92
CA LYS A 3 -17.53 -18.64 3.12
C LYS A 3 -16.85 -18.70 1.75
N VAL A 4 -16.43 -17.55 1.22
CA VAL A 4 -15.59 -17.50 0.02
C VAL A 4 -14.27 -18.23 0.35
N ARG A 5 -13.95 -19.26 -0.42
CA ARG A 5 -12.68 -19.99 -0.32
C ARG A 5 -11.67 -19.25 -1.19
N HIS A 6 -10.71 -18.56 -0.58
CA HIS A 6 -9.57 -18.01 -1.31
C HIS A 6 -8.76 -19.17 -1.90
N MET A 7 -8.59 -19.16 -3.22
CA MET A 7 -7.65 -20.05 -3.88
C MET A 7 -6.23 -19.48 -3.74
N PRO A 8 -5.18 -20.33 -3.70
CA PRO A 8 -3.80 -19.89 -3.50
C PRO A 8 -3.26 -18.88 -4.53
N ASN A 9 -3.98 -18.70 -5.66
CA ASN A 9 -3.59 -17.84 -6.77
C ASN A 9 -4.58 -16.70 -7.04
N ASP A 10 -5.57 -16.45 -6.18
CA ASP A 10 -6.47 -15.32 -6.38
C ASP A 10 -5.68 -13.99 -6.27
N PRO A 11 -5.85 -13.06 -7.22
CA PRO A 11 -5.16 -11.79 -7.16
C PRO A 11 -5.59 -11.03 -5.89
N THR A 12 -4.61 -10.65 -5.09
CA THR A 12 -4.82 -9.89 -3.85
C THR A 12 -4.46 -8.42 -4.07
N LEU A 13 -5.27 -7.55 -3.46
CA LEU A 13 -5.08 -6.10 -3.48
C LEU A 13 -4.93 -5.60 -2.04
N LEU A 14 -3.90 -4.81 -1.79
CA LEU A 14 -3.74 -4.05 -0.56
C LEU A 14 -3.88 -2.57 -0.88
N VAL A 15 -4.83 -1.90 -0.23
CA VAL A 15 -4.98 -0.45 -0.31
C VAL A 15 -4.58 0.14 1.03
N ILE A 16 -3.58 1.02 1.05
CA ILE A 16 -3.15 1.72 2.26
C ILE A 16 -3.33 3.23 2.10
N GLY A 17 -3.81 3.86 3.18
CA GLY A 17 -4.02 5.31 3.21
C GLY A 17 -2.72 6.10 3.06
N HIS A 18 -1.71 5.78 3.88
CA HIS A 18 -0.45 6.52 3.92
C HIS A 18 0.78 5.61 4.13
N PRO A 19 1.99 6.07 3.74
CA PRO A 19 3.26 5.42 4.03
C PRO A 19 3.45 5.07 5.51
N GLY A 20 3.91 3.85 5.77
CA GLY A 20 4.12 3.26 7.09
C GLY A 20 3.14 2.12 7.42
N HIS A 21 1.96 2.11 6.82
CA HIS A 21 0.98 1.03 7.01
C HIS A 21 1.46 -0.32 6.44
N GLU A 22 2.24 -0.30 5.36
CA GLU A 22 2.83 -1.49 4.75
C GLU A 22 3.71 -2.27 5.72
N LEU A 23 4.31 -1.62 6.71
CA LEU A 23 5.19 -2.26 7.69
C LEU A 23 4.43 -3.27 8.56
N ARG A 24 3.17 -2.98 8.89
CA ARG A 24 2.31 -3.90 9.67
C ARG A 24 1.84 -5.10 8.85
N SER A 25 1.89 -4.97 7.51
CA SER A 25 1.46 -5.99 6.56
C SER A 25 2.64 -6.69 5.87
N TYR A 26 3.89 -6.44 6.29
CA TYR A 26 5.08 -6.89 5.57
C TYR A 26 5.13 -8.40 5.33
N GLU A 27 4.98 -9.21 6.39
CA GLU A 27 4.99 -10.67 6.25
C GLU A 27 3.76 -11.21 5.49
N TRP A 28 2.64 -10.50 5.54
CA TRP A 28 1.47 -10.84 4.75
C TRP A 28 1.71 -10.57 3.26
N MET A 29 2.30 -9.42 2.90
CA MET A 29 2.70 -9.10 1.53
C MET A 29 3.71 -10.11 1.00
N ARG A 30 4.68 -10.55 1.81
CA ARG A 30 5.65 -11.60 1.43
C ARG A 30 4.99 -12.92 1.06
N LYS A 31 3.92 -13.29 1.77
CA LYS A 31 3.21 -14.55 1.54
C LYS A 31 2.24 -14.47 0.36
N THR A 32 1.60 -13.32 0.15
CA THR A 32 0.48 -13.16 -0.80
C THR A 32 0.86 -12.44 -2.08
N ARG A 33 1.98 -11.71 -2.10
CA ARG A 33 2.48 -10.92 -3.23
C ARG A 33 1.39 -10.06 -3.90
N PRO A 34 0.70 -9.21 -3.14
CA PRO A 34 -0.42 -8.43 -3.66
C PRO A 34 0.03 -7.33 -4.63
N THR A 35 -0.93 -6.78 -5.36
CA THR A 35 -0.80 -5.41 -5.85
C THR A 35 -1.06 -4.45 -4.70
N VAL A 36 -0.21 -3.43 -4.53
CA VAL A 36 -0.31 -2.45 -3.44
C VAL A 36 -0.60 -1.08 -4.02
N LEU A 37 -1.68 -0.46 -3.55
CA LEU A 37 -2.04 0.92 -3.83
C LEU A 37 -1.80 1.76 -2.57
N VAL A 38 -1.22 2.93 -2.75
CA VAL A 38 -0.95 3.90 -1.67
C VAL A 38 -1.61 5.21 -2.05
N LEU A 39 -2.53 5.69 -1.22
CA LEU A 39 -3.29 6.88 -1.56
C LEU A 39 -2.42 8.14 -1.45
N THR A 40 -1.71 8.30 -0.32
CA THR A 40 -0.92 9.50 -0.05
C THR A 40 0.58 9.30 -0.17
N ASP A 41 1.32 10.38 -0.39
CA ASP A 41 2.78 10.40 -0.37
C ASP A 41 3.37 10.44 1.05
N GLY A 42 2.52 10.60 2.07
CA GLY A 42 2.90 10.71 3.48
C GLY A 42 3.63 12.00 3.84
N GLY A 43 3.53 13.05 3.01
CA GLY A 43 4.23 14.32 3.19
C GLY A 43 3.67 15.20 4.32
N GLY A 44 2.45 14.95 4.80
CA GLY A 44 1.87 15.57 6.00
C GLY A 44 2.14 17.07 6.19
N ALA A 45 2.47 17.44 7.44
CA ALA A 45 2.85 18.80 7.82
C ALA A 45 4.35 19.11 7.58
N THR A 46 5.16 18.08 7.38
CA THR A 46 6.63 18.19 7.29
C THR A 46 7.12 18.36 5.86
N ASN A 47 6.26 18.18 4.86
CA ASN A 47 6.59 18.26 3.43
C ASN A 47 7.74 17.31 3.03
N HIS A 48 7.87 16.20 3.74
CA HIS A 48 8.87 15.16 3.48
C HIS A 48 8.16 13.87 3.04
N PRO A 49 7.94 13.68 1.72
CA PRO A 49 7.31 12.48 1.19
C PRO A 49 8.08 11.22 1.57
N ARG A 50 7.34 10.16 1.92
CA ARG A 50 7.90 8.85 2.33
C ARG A 50 7.64 7.78 1.27
N ILE A 51 7.03 8.15 0.15
CA ILE A 51 6.50 7.22 -0.85
C ILE A 51 7.56 6.30 -1.45
N GLU A 52 8.77 6.80 -1.72
CA GLU A 52 9.85 5.96 -2.28
C GLU A 52 10.36 4.91 -1.28
N ARG A 53 10.35 5.23 0.02
CA ARG A 53 10.68 4.25 1.06
C ARG A 53 9.64 3.14 1.09
N THR A 54 8.36 3.50 0.99
CA THR A 54 7.25 2.53 0.88
C THR A 54 7.37 1.69 -0.40
N ARG A 55 7.73 2.27 -1.55
CA ARG A 55 7.99 1.53 -2.80
C ARG A 55 9.10 0.48 -2.62
N GLY A 56 10.17 0.84 -1.90
CA GLY A 56 11.25 -0.06 -1.54
C GLY A 56 10.75 -1.25 -0.70
N VAL A 57 9.97 -0.99 0.35
CA VAL A 57 9.40 -2.03 1.22
C VAL A 57 8.46 -2.97 0.44
N VAL A 58 7.58 -2.42 -0.41
CA VAL A 58 6.67 -3.21 -1.25
C VAL A 58 7.44 -4.12 -2.20
N THR A 59 8.45 -3.57 -2.88
CA THR A 59 9.32 -4.34 -3.80
C THR A 59 10.10 -5.43 -3.04
N GLN A 60 10.65 -5.11 -1.87
CA GLN A 60 11.39 -6.06 -1.04
C GLN A 60 10.50 -7.21 -0.53
N ALA A 61 9.22 -6.94 -0.29
CA ALA A 61 8.25 -7.96 0.06
C ALA A 61 7.85 -8.85 -1.13
N GLY A 62 8.30 -8.56 -2.36
CA GLY A 62 7.90 -9.27 -3.57
C GLY A 62 6.47 -8.96 -4.03
N ALA A 63 5.89 -7.87 -3.52
CA ALA A 63 4.62 -7.32 -3.94
C ALA A 63 4.82 -6.33 -5.10
N VAL A 64 3.73 -5.94 -5.77
CA VAL A 64 3.77 -5.02 -6.92
C VAL A 64 3.21 -3.67 -6.51
N ALA A 65 3.97 -2.59 -6.75
CA ALA A 65 3.43 -1.23 -6.62
C ALA A 65 2.48 -0.95 -7.79
N GLY A 66 1.20 -0.70 -7.50
CA GLY A 66 0.20 -0.38 -8.51
C GLY A 66 0.28 1.07 -8.99
N GLN A 67 -0.64 1.45 -9.88
CA GLN A 67 -0.65 2.77 -10.52
C GLN A 67 -0.97 3.92 -9.56
N LEU A 68 -1.82 3.69 -8.55
CA LEU A 68 -2.13 4.66 -7.52
C LEU A 68 -1.12 4.49 -6.37
N PHE A 69 -0.10 5.34 -6.34
CA PHE A 69 1.01 5.20 -5.41
C PHE A 69 1.59 6.56 -5.00
N GLY A 70 0.97 7.18 -3.99
CA GLY A 70 1.32 8.48 -3.46
C GLY A 70 0.87 9.66 -4.32
N THR A 71 -0.26 9.52 -4.99
CA THR A 71 -0.81 10.54 -5.89
C THR A 71 -1.30 11.79 -5.15
N PHE A 72 -1.71 11.66 -3.90
CA PHE A 72 -2.22 12.75 -3.09
C PHE A 72 -1.24 13.11 -1.97
N THR A 73 -1.22 14.37 -1.52
CA THR A 73 -0.64 14.64 -0.20
C THR A 73 -1.63 14.19 0.88
N ASP A 74 -1.15 13.98 2.10
CA ASP A 74 -2.05 13.71 3.24
C ASP A 74 -3.13 14.80 3.38
N ARG A 75 -2.79 16.06 3.08
CA ARG A 75 -3.71 17.20 3.18
C ARG A 75 -4.78 17.18 2.10
N ASP A 76 -4.45 16.74 0.88
CA ASP A 76 -5.41 16.72 -0.22
C ASP A 76 -6.59 15.79 0.09
N LEU A 77 -6.34 14.68 0.77
CA LEU A 77 -7.36 13.70 1.14
C LEU A 77 -8.36 14.21 2.19
N TYR A 78 -8.00 15.21 2.99
CA TYR A 78 -8.90 15.85 3.97
C TYR A 78 -9.75 16.98 3.39
N ARG A 79 -9.60 17.29 2.09
CA ARG A 79 -10.33 18.39 1.43
C ARG A 79 -11.60 17.95 0.70
N PHE A 80 -11.93 16.66 0.76
CA PHE A 80 -13.16 16.07 0.20
C PHE A 80 -14.19 15.87 1.31
#